data_AF-A0A533ZA19-F1
#
_entry.id   AF-A0A533ZA19-F1
#
_cell.length_a   1.000
_cell.length_b   1.000
_cell.length_c   1.000
_cell.angle_alpha   90.00
_cell.angle_beta   90.00
_cell.angle_gamma   90.00
#
_symmetry.space_group_name_H-M   'P 1'
#
loop_
_entity.id
_entity.type
_entity.pdbx_description
1 polymer ?
#
loop_
_entity_poly.entity_id
_entity_poly.type
_entity_poly.pdbx_seq_one_letter_code
_entity_poly.pdbx_strand_id
1 'polypeptide(L)'
;MKRLLSIVSVLVVLGGCQTTQPVAKSTGLENTAFMRLWTTYSECRSSTDLGATRTAARQLNQAVATPASNKDFVLPLPKQIERLVSKPPTRLAVDPKAMAAACTLHAGHTALNAGRNDVAAEMF
;
A
#
# COMPACT_ATOMS: atom_id res chain seq x y z
N MET A 1 -9.56 9.84 -55.63
CA MET A 1 -8.97 8.77 -54.78
C MET A 1 -7.90 9.26 -53.81
N LYS A 2 -6.93 10.09 -54.21
CA LYS A 2 -5.85 10.61 -53.34
C LYS A 2 -6.32 11.35 -52.08
N ARG A 3 -7.40 12.15 -52.16
CA ARG A 3 -7.97 12.87 -51.01
C ARG A 3 -8.67 11.96 -49.99
N LEU A 4 -9.30 10.87 -50.44
CA LEU A 4 -9.93 9.88 -49.55
C LEU A 4 -8.87 9.10 -48.76
N LEU A 5 -7.78 8.70 -49.39
CA LEU A 5 -6.66 8.03 -48.73
C LEU A 5 -6.02 8.92 -47.65
N SER A 6 -5.90 10.23 -47.92
CA SER A 6 -5.38 11.20 -46.96
C SER A 6 -6.28 11.35 -45.73
N ILE A 7 -7.61 11.34 -45.92
CA ILE A 7 -8.59 11.46 -44.83
C ILE A 7 -8.59 10.20 -43.96
N VAL A 8 -8.54 9.02 -44.58
CA VAL A 8 -8.48 7.73 -43.85
C VAL A 8 -7.19 7.61 -43.05
N SER A 9 -6.05 8.03 -43.61
CA SER A 9 -4.76 8.06 -42.89
C SER A 9 -4.81 8.95 -41.64
N VAL A 10 -5.45 10.11 -41.73
CA VAL A 10 -5.56 11.05 -40.60
C VAL A 10 -6.47 10.48 -39.50
N LEU A 11 -7.57 9.83 -39.88
CA LEU A 11 -8.50 9.19 -38.93
C LEU A 11 -7.87 8.02 -38.18
N VAL A 12 -7.02 7.21 -38.83
CA VAL A 12 -6.33 6.09 -38.18
C VAL A 12 -5.28 6.57 -37.17
N VAL A 13 -4.56 7.66 -37.47
CA VAL A 13 -3.58 8.25 -36.53
C VAL A 13 -4.26 8.88 -35.32
N LEU A 14 -5.42 9.53 -35.51
CA LEU A 14 -6.20 10.13 -34.41
C LEU A 14 -6.91 9.09 -33.54
N GLY A 15 -7.32 7.95 -34.10
CA GLY A 15 -7.97 6.87 -33.36
C GLY A 15 -7.03 6.04 -32.46
N GLY A 16 -5.72 6.08 -32.73
CA GLY A 16 -4.72 5.29 -31.99
C GLY A 16 -4.44 5.75 -30.56
N CYS A 17 -4.80 6.99 -30.19
CA CYS A 17 -4.51 7.53 -28.86
C CYS A 17 -5.57 7.21 -27.79
N GLN A 18 -6.75 6.68 -28.15
CA GLN A 18 -7.83 6.44 -27.18
C GLN A 18 -8.01 4.98 -26.77
N THR A 19 -7.29 4.03 -27.38
CA THR A 19 -7.44 2.59 -27.09
C THR A 19 -6.48 2.06 -26.03
N THR A 20 -5.68 2.92 -25.40
CA THR A 20 -4.92 2.54 -24.21
C THR A 20 -5.86 2.56 -23.01
N GLN A 21 -6.57 1.45 -22.79
CA GLN A 21 -7.21 1.21 -21.50
C GLN A 21 -6.13 1.39 -20.42
N PRO A 22 -6.37 2.20 -19.38
CA PRO A 22 -5.40 2.34 -18.31
C PRO A 22 -5.22 0.95 -17.72
N VAL A 23 -4.02 0.38 -17.89
CA VAL A 23 -3.63 -0.87 -17.23
C VAL A 23 -3.89 -0.63 -15.75
N ALA A 24 -4.90 -1.31 -15.20
CA ALA A 24 -5.22 -1.22 -13.80
C ALA A 24 -3.95 -1.52 -13.02
N LYS A 25 -3.37 -0.48 -12.42
CA LYS A 25 -2.19 -0.62 -11.56
C LYS A 25 -2.64 -1.38 -10.33
N SER A 26 -2.63 -2.71 -10.40
CA SER A 26 -2.79 -3.56 -9.22
C SER A 26 -1.53 -3.38 -8.36
N THR A 27 -1.48 -2.33 -7.57
CA THR A 27 -0.38 -2.12 -6.62
C THR A 27 -0.66 -3.02 -5.43
N GLY A 28 0.22 -3.98 -5.16
CA GLY A 28 0.25 -4.66 -3.87
C GLY A 28 0.20 -3.63 -2.76
N LEU A 29 -0.74 -3.85 -1.86
CA LEU A 29 -1.39 -2.82 -1.05
C LEU A 29 -1.88 -1.63 -1.90
N GLU A 30 -3.21 -1.50 -2.06
CA GLU A 30 -3.83 -0.34 -2.70
C GLU A 30 -3.18 0.96 -2.17
N ASN A 31 -2.78 1.87 -3.05
CA ASN A 31 -2.06 3.10 -2.68
C ASN A 31 -2.74 3.84 -1.51
N THR A 32 -4.07 3.88 -1.52
CA THR A 32 -4.91 4.46 -0.47
C THR A 32 -4.72 3.78 0.89
N ALA A 33 -4.63 2.45 0.92
CA ALA A 33 -4.39 1.67 2.13
C ALA A 33 -2.98 1.89 2.68
N PHE A 34 -1.97 1.96 1.79
CA PHE A 34 -0.62 2.33 2.20
C PHE A 34 -0.57 3.75 2.75
N MET A 35 -1.16 4.73 2.06
CA MET A 35 -1.17 6.12 2.50
C MET A 35 -1.86 6.27 3.85
N ARG A 36 -2.92 5.50 4.13
CA ARG A 36 -3.55 5.47 5.45
C ARG A 36 -2.60 5.00 6.55
N LEU A 37 -1.88 3.89 6.32
CA LEU A 37 -0.86 3.39 7.26
C LEU A 37 0.24 4.43 7.48
N TRP A 38 0.69 5.08 6.40
CA TRP A 38 1.70 6.12 6.46
C TRP A 38 1.27 7.33 7.30
N THR A 39 0.03 7.78 7.14
CA THR A 39 -0.54 8.87 7.95
C THR A 39 -0.59 8.47 9.43
N THR A 40 -1.14 7.31 9.78
CA THR A 40 -1.21 6.84 11.17
C THR A 40 0.18 6.70 11.81
N TYR A 41 1.17 6.19 11.07
CA TYR A 41 2.55 6.13 11.53
C TYR A 41 3.15 7.52 11.73
N SER A 42 2.91 8.43 10.79
CA SER A 42 3.43 9.81 10.87
C SER A 42 2.89 10.54 12.10
N GLU A 43 1.60 10.41 12.37
CA GLU A 43 0.94 10.93 13.57
C GLU A 43 1.53 10.33 14.84
N CYS A 44 1.70 8.99 14.88
CA CYS A 44 2.31 8.30 16.01
C CYS A 44 3.71 8.85 16.31
N ARG A 45 4.56 8.99 15.29
CA ARG A 45 5.93 9.48 15.43
C ARG A 45 5.99 10.92 15.95
N SER A 46 5.03 11.77 15.57
CA SER A 46 5.01 13.17 16.00
C SER A 46 4.32 13.39 17.36
N SER A 47 3.50 12.44 17.81
CA SER A 47 2.71 12.61 19.02
C SER A 47 3.53 12.36 20.29
N THR A 48 3.25 13.16 21.31
CA THR A 48 3.71 12.96 22.69
C THR A 48 2.58 12.53 23.63
N ASP A 49 1.34 12.50 23.13
CA ASP A 49 0.19 12.03 23.89
C ASP A 49 0.17 10.49 23.91
N LEU A 50 0.22 9.92 25.11
CA LEU A 50 0.25 8.47 25.32
C LEU A 50 -1.00 7.77 24.76
N GLY A 51 -2.17 8.39 24.87
CA GLY A 51 -3.41 7.82 24.36
C GLY A 51 -3.39 7.68 22.84
N ALA A 52 -2.91 8.72 22.16
CA ALA A 52 -2.76 8.80 20.72
C ALA A 52 -1.69 7.83 20.20
N THR A 53 -0.48 7.81 20.79
CA THR A 53 0.58 6.89 20.35
C THR A 53 0.18 5.44 20.53
N ARG A 54 -0.43 5.08 21.67
CA ARG A 54 -0.94 3.71 21.93
C ARG A 54 -2.06 3.32 20.97
N THR A 55 -2.96 4.25 20.64
CA THR A 55 -4.06 3.98 19.71
C THR A 55 -3.56 3.80 18.28
N ALA A 56 -2.65 4.66 17.82
CA ALA A 56 -2.01 4.53 16.52
C ALA A 56 -1.23 3.21 16.41
N ALA A 57 -0.49 2.82 17.46
CA ALA A 57 0.23 1.55 17.51
C ALA A 57 -0.72 0.36 17.34
N ARG A 58 -1.85 0.34 18.05
CA ARG A 58 -2.86 -0.73 17.89
C ARG A 58 -3.45 -0.77 16.48
N GLN A 59 -3.79 0.38 15.91
CA GLN A 59 -4.34 0.46 14.56
C GLN A 59 -3.35 -0.07 13.50
N LEU A 60 -2.07 0.30 13.61
CA LEU A 60 -1.02 -0.20 12.72
C LEU A 60 -0.85 -1.72 12.86
N ASN A 61 -0.78 -2.24 14.09
CA ASN A 61 -0.64 -3.68 14.34
C ASN A 61 -1.83 -4.49 13.77
N GLN A 62 -3.06 -4.00 13.93
CA GLN A 62 -4.24 -4.64 13.34
C GLN A 62 -4.19 -4.64 11.81
N ALA A 63 -3.75 -3.53 11.22
CA ALA A 63 -3.69 -3.39 9.77
C ALA A 63 -2.61 -4.28 9.13
N VAL A 64 -1.50 -4.55 9.81
CA VAL A 64 -0.45 -5.45 9.31
C VAL A 64 -0.68 -6.91 9.65
N ALA A 65 -1.54 -7.21 10.63
CA ALA A 65 -1.97 -8.57 10.96
C ALA A 65 -2.92 -9.16 9.90
N THR A 66 -3.66 -8.29 9.19
CA THR A 66 -4.53 -8.74 8.10
C THR A 66 -3.69 -8.94 6.84
N PRO A 67 -3.49 -10.18 6.35
CA PRO A 67 -2.79 -10.39 5.10
C PRO A 67 -3.51 -9.62 3.99
N ALA A 68 -2.78 -8.78 3.26
CA ALA A 68 -3.31 -8.14 2.07
C ALA A 68 -3.88 -9.24 1.19
N SER A 69 -5.19 -9.18 0.92
CA SER A 69 -5.86 -10.12 0.05
C SER A 69 -5.31 -9.87 -1.36
N ASN A 70 -4.22 -10.58 -1.69
CA ASN A 70 -3.74 -10.71 -3.05
C ASN A 70 -4.79 -11.54 -3.79
N LYS A 71 -5.90 -10.91 -4.13
CA LYS A 71 -6.75 -11.37 -5.24
C LYS A 71 -5.98 -11.01 -6.51
N ASP A 72 -4.87 -11.71 -6.70
CA ASP A 72 -4.13 -11.64 -7.94
C ASP A 72 -5.09 -12.15 -9.03
N PHE A 73 -5.19 -11.38 -10.11
CA PHE A 73 -5.94 -11.77 -11.28
C PHE A 73 -5.26 -13.00 -11.88
N VAL A 74 -5.81 -14.18 -11.58
CA VAL A 74 -5.37 -15.45 -12.16
C VAL A 74 -6.03 -15.57 -13.54
N LEU A 75 -5.28 -15.26 -14.59
CA LEU A 75 -5.67 -15.67 -15.95
C LEU A 75 -5.82 -17.20 -15.95
N PRO A 76 -6.81 -17.79 -16.65
CA PRO A 76 -6.92 -19.24 -16.81
C PRO A 76 -5.78 -19.72 -17.72
N LEU A 77 -4.58 -19.82 -17.17
CA LEU A 77 -3.37 -20.25 -17.85
C LEU A 77 -2.93 -21.61 -17.31
N PRO A 78 -2.28 -22.44 -18.15
CA PRO A 78 -1.59 -23.63 -17.68
C PRO A 78 -0.59 -23.29 -16.56
N LYS A 79 -0.56 -24.09 -15.49
CA LYS A 79 0.25 -23.87 -14.27
C LYS A 79 1.75 -23.64 -14.53
N GLN A 80 2.26 -24.16 -15.65
CA GLN A 80 3.65 -24.02 -16.07
C GLN A 80 3.99 -22.58 -16.48
N ILE A 81 3.03 -21.85 -17.06
CA ILE A 81 3.19 -20.47 -17.54
C ILE A 81 2.80 -19.47 -16.44
N GLU A 82 1.90 -19.85 -15.54
CA GLU A 82 1.40 -19.01 -14.44
C GLU A 82 2.54 -18.33 -13.65
N ARG A 83 3.61 -19.05 -13.31
CA ARG A 83 4.78 -18.47 -12.60
C ARG A 83 5.55 -17.43 -13.41
N LEU A 84 5.52 -17.52 -14.74
CA LEU A 84 6.23 -16.59 -15.63
C LEU A 84 5.46 -15.28 -15.85
N VAL A 85 4.15 -15.29 -15.60
CA VAL A 85 3.26 -14.14 -15.81
C VAL A 85 2.65 -13.61 -14.51
N SER A 86 2.84 -14.32 -13.40
CA SER A 86 2.41 -13.88 -12.08
C SER A 86 3.04 -12.53 -11.78
N LYS A 87 2.20 -11.60 -11.33
CA LYS A 87 2.66 -10.27 -10.98
C LYS A 87 3.69 -10.39 -9.85
N PRO A 88 4.92 -9.85 -10.01
CA PRO A 88 5.88 -9.89 -8.92
C PRO A 88 5.28 -9.16 -7.70
N PRO A 89 5.47 -9.70 -6.49
CA PRO A 89 4.92 -9.10 -5.28
C PRO A 89 5.44 -7.68 -5.15
N THR A 90 4.53 -6.74 -4.96
CA THR A 90 4.84 -5.31 -4.95
C THR A 90 5.67 -5.02 -3.71
N ARG A 91 6.90 -4.52 -3.90
CA ARG A 91 7.78 -4.10 -2.81
C ARG A 91 7.46 -2.64 -2.47
N LEU A 92 6.88 -2.41 -1.29
CA LEU A 92 6.73 -1.05 -0.77
C LEU A 92 8.12 -0.50 -0.41
N ALA A 93 8.31 0.82 -0.53
CA ALA A 93 9.55 1.48 -0.12
C ALA A 93 9.78 1.42 1.41
N VAL A 94 8.71 1.12 2.16
CA VAL A 94 8.71 1.01 3.62
C VAL A 94 7.98 -0.27 4.00
N ASP A 95 8.52 -1.01 4.96
CA ASP A 95 7.87 -2.21 5.52
C ASP A 95 6.79 -1.78 6.54
N PRO A 96 5.49 -2.06 6.27
CA PRO A 96 4.41 -1.75 7.20
C PRO A 96 4.58 -2.39 8.58
N LYS A 97 5.16 -3.60 8.65
CA LYS A 97 5.41 -4.28 9.94
C LYS A 97 6.46 -3.53 10.74
N ALA A 98 7.51 -3.05 10.09
CA ALA A 98 8.52 -2.21 10.72
C ALA A 98 7.93 -0.87 11.20
N MET A 99 7.02 -0.26 10.44
CA MET A 99 6.29 0.95 10.88
C MET A 99 5.45 0.70 12.13
N ALA A 100 4.72 -0.42 12.17
CA ALA A 100 3.91 -0.80 13.33
C ALA A 100 4.81 -1.01 14.58
N ALA A 101 5.90 -1.76 14.43
CA ALA A 101 6.86 -1.99 15.51
C ALA A 101 7.49 -0.68 16.01
N ALA A 102 7.91 0.21 15.10
CA ALA A 102 8.48 1.50 15.47
C ALA A 102 7.50 2.38 16.26
N CYS A 103 6.23 2.42 15.86
CA CYS A 103 5.20 3.15 16.60
C CYS A 103 4.90 2.52 17.97
N THR A 104 4.88 1.19 18.06
CA THR A 104 4.75 0.45 19.32
C THR A 104 5.89 0.79 20.29
N LEU A 105 7.15 0.79 19.82
CA LEU A 105 8.29 1.22 20.63
C LEU A 105 8.19 2.67 21.07
N HIS A 106 7.77 3.57 20.17
CA HIS A 106 7.55 4.99 20.51
C HIS A 106 6.49 5.14 21.60
N ALA A 107 5.36 4.43 21.50
CA ALA A 107 4.32 4.41 22.53
C ALA A 107 4.85 3.89 23.87
N GLY A 108 5.71 2.87 23.87
CA GLY A 108 6.40 2.37 25.06
C GLY A 108 7.29 3.43 25.72
N HIS A 109 8.09 4.15 24.92
CA HIS A 109 8.90 5.27 25.42
C HIS A 109 8.04 6.44 25.94
N THR A 110 6.97 6.80 25.24
CA THR A 110 6.01 7.81 25.71
C THR A 110 5.40 7.39 27.05
N ALA A 111 5.10 6.11 27.25
CA ALA A 111 4.56 5.58 28.50
C ALA A 111 5.57 5.67 29.65
N LEU A 112 6.84 5.28 29.41
CA LEU A 112 7.92 5.43 30.39
C LEU A 112 8.08 6.89 30.82
N ASN A 113 8.11 7.80 29.84
CA ASN A 113 8.25 9.24 30.10
C ASN A 113 7.06 9.82 30.91
N ALA A 114 5.89 9.21 30.79
CA ALA A 114 4.70 9.55 31.56
C ALA A 114 4.60 8.84 32.92
N GLY A 115 5.61 8.05 33.32
CA GLY A 115 5.60 7.26 34.55
C GLY A 115 4.66 6.05 34.53
N ARG A 116 4.15 5.68 33.36
CA ARG A 116 3.18 4.60 33.13
C ARG A 116 3.89 3.29 32.80
N ASN A 117 4.59 2.73 33.78
CA ASN A 117 5.39 1.50 33.63
C ASN A 117 4.54 0.28 33.23
N ASP A 118 3.28 0.23 33.70
CA ASP A 118 2.28 -0.76 33.30
C ASP A 118 2.07 -0.76 31.79
N VAL A 119 1.82 0.42 31.22
CA VAL A 119 1.57 0.59 29.79
C VAL A 119 2.84 0.38 28.98
N ALA A 120 3.99 0.84 29.48
CA ALA A 120 5.27 0.63 28.80
C ALA A 120 5.58 -0.87 28.62
N ALA A 121 5.38 -1.67 29.67
CA ALA A 121 5.60 -3.11 29.63
C ALA A 121 4.68 -3.83 28.63
N GLU A 122 3.45 -3.35 28.43
CA GLU A 122 2.56 -3.90 27.41
C GLU A 122 2.98 -3.57 25.97
N MET A 123 3.76 -2.49 25.79
CA MET A 123 4.18 -2.03 24.46
C MET A 123 5.53 -2.62 24.01
N PHE A 124 6.31 -3.22 24.89
CA PHE A 124 7.57 -3.90 24.52
C PHE A 124 7.36 -5.39 24.26
#